data_AF-A0A1I6DCI4-F1
#
_entry.id   AF-A0A1I6DCI4-F1
#
_cell.length_a   1.000
_cell.length_b   1.000
_cell.length_c   1.000
_cell.angle_alpha   90.00
_cell.angle_beta   90.00
_cell.angle_gamma   90.00
#
_symmetry.space_group_name_H-M   'P 1'
#
loop_
_entity.id
_entity.type
_entity.pdbx_description
1 polymer ?
#
loop_
_entity_poly.entity_id
_entity_poly.type
_entity_poly.pdbx_seq_one_letter_code
_entity_poly.pdbx_strand_id
1 'polypeptide(L)'
;MPDRRNVLWEKHRLYLPEMRLRATHRCRECKFFVGIKGKAETRYGCVANIKVYNSLERQVPPVIPVFDVIKRIGLEGLEQTLKYNDPDAQSCGKFQLRPVEE
;
A
#
# COMPACT_ATOMS: atom_id res chain seq x y z
N MET A 1 -13.66 -6.07 31.60
CA MET A 1 -13.25 -7.32 30.92
C MET A 1 -14.43 -7.80 30.08
N PRO A 2 -14.45 -7.66 28.75
CA PRO A 2 -15.59 -8.09 27.96
C PRO A 2 -15.59 -9.62 27.81
N ASP A 3 -16.80 -10.18 27.90
CA ASP A 3 -17.13 -11.58 28.00
C ASP A 3 -16.73 -12.40 26.75
N ARG A 4 -16.09 -13.55 26.97
CA ARG A 4 -15.51 -14.41 25.91
C ARG A 4 -16.51 -15.42 25.31
N ARG A 5 -17.82 -15.33 25.58
CA ARG A 5 -18.80 -16.37 25.20
C ARG A 5 -19.98 -15.88 24.37
N ASN A 6 -19.81 -14.83 23.58
CA ASN A 6 -20.87 -14.38 22.66
C ASN A 6 -20.84 -15.13 21.33
N VAL A 7 -21.29 -16.39 21.35
CA VAL A 7 -21.31 -17.34 20.21
C VAL A 7 -22.20 -16.89 19.05
N LEU A 8 -23.12 -15.94 19.29
CA LEU A 8 -23.98 -15.32 18.26
C LEU A 8 -23.19 -14.40 17.31
N TRP A 9 -22.06 -13.85 17.76
CA TRP A 9 -21.18 -13.00 16.94
C TRP A 9 -20.23 -13.80 16.04
N GLU A 10 -19.96 -15.07 16.34
CA GLU A 10 -19.01 -15.92 15.60
C GLU A 10 -19.61 -16.55 14.33
N LYS A 11 -20.90 -16.92 14.34
CA LYS A 11 -21.50 -17.69 13.24
C LYS A 11 -21.85 -16.89 11.97
N HIS A 12 -21.99 -15.56 12.05
CA HIS A 12 -22.41 -14.73 10.92
C HIS A 12 -21.31 -13.84 10.33
N ARG A 13 -20.08 -13.92 10.83
CA ARG A 13 -18.97 -13.14 10.29
C ARG A 13 -18.06 -14.02 9.48
N LEU A 14 -18.45 -14.23 8.22
CA LEU A 14 -17.57 -14.67 7.14
C LEU A 14 -16.57 -13.52 6.80
N TYR A 15 -15.87 -12.99 7.80
CA TYR A 15 -14.78 -12.05 7.59
C TYR A 15 -13.52 -12.87 7.47
N LEU A 16 -13.10 -13.13 6.23
CA LEU A 16 -11.76 -13.62 5.91
C LEU A 16 -10.76 -12.77 6.73
N PRO A 17 -9.88 -13.38 7.54
CA PRO A 17 -8.91 -12.65 8.38
C PRO A 17 -8.13 -11.58 7.61
N GLU A 18 -7.84 -11.83 6.34
CA GLU A 18 -7.21 -10.89 5.42
C GLU A 18 -8.01 -9.61 5.17
N MET A 19 -9.35 -9.70 5.09
CA MET A 19 -10.21 -8.52 4.94
C MET A 19 -10.24 -7.67 6.20
N ARG A 20 -10.14 -8.30 7.38
CA ARG A 20 -10.05 -7.56 8.65
C ARG A 20 -8.76 -6.74 8.72
N LEU A 21 -7.63 -7.29 8.29
CA LEU A 21 -6.36 -6.56 8.20
C LEU A 21 -6.51 -5.36 7.24
N ARG A 22 -7.04 -5.57 6.03
CA ARG A 22 -7.22 -4.49 5.05
C ARG A 22 -8.20 -3.40 5.49
N ALA A 23 -9.24 -3.75 6.24
CA ALA A 23 -10.20 -2.79 6.77
C ALA A 23 -9.64 -1.89 7.89
N THR A 24 -8.56 -2.32 8.55
CA THR A 24 -8.00 -1.60 9.70
C THR A 24 -6.79 -0.73 9.30
N HIS A 25 -6.10 -1.07 8.21
CA HIS A 25 -4.89 -0.37 7.76
C HIS A 25 -5.15 0.67 6.68
N ARG A 26 -4.30 1.72 6.67
CA ARG A 26 -4.32 2.79 5.68
C ARG A 26 -3.21 2.65 4.64
N CYS A 27 -3.34 3.34 3.50
CA CYS A 27 -2.33 3.33 2.44
C CYS A 27 -0.94 3.75 2.92
N ARG A 28 -0.82 4.69 3.87
CA ARG A 28 0.47 5.10 4.46
C ARG A 28 1.27 3.97 5.13
N GLU A 29 0.59 2.92 5.60
CA GLU A 29 1.20 1.75 6.24
C GLU A 29 1.64 0.69 5.22
N CYS A 30 1.31 0.91 3.95
CA CYS A 30 1.66 0.02 2.86
C CYS A 30 3.13 0.21 2.46
N LYS A 31 3.84 -0.89 2.24
CA LYS A 31 5.21 -0.84 1.71
C LYS A 31 5.28 -0.30 0.28
N PHE A 32 4.21 -0.39 -0.48
CA PHE A 32 4.12 0.14 -1.85
C PHE A 32 3.75 1.63 -1.90
N PHE A 33 3.42 2.22 -0.75
CA PHE A 33 3.14 3.65 -0.68
C PHE A 33 4.43 4.39 -0.33
N VAL A 34 4.92 5.16 -1.31
CA VAL A 34 6.26 5.75 -1.27
C VAL A 34 6.22 7.20 -1.72
N GLY A 35 7.22 7.97 -1.30
CA GLY A 35 7.43 9.31 -1.81
C GLY A 35 8.08 9.27 -3.20
N ILE A 36 7.45 9.87 -4.18
CA ILE A 36 8.02 10.08 -5.52
C ILE A 36 8.62 11.48 -5.54
N LYS A 37 9.95 11.53 -5.60
CA LYS A 37 10.72 12.78 -5.61
C LYS A 37 10.82 13.29 -7.04
N GLY A 38 10.12 14.39 -7.32
CA GLY A 38 10.27 15.18 -8.53
C GLY A 38 11.44 16.17 -8.43
N LYS A 39 11.50 17.10 -9.39
CA LYS A 39 12.52 18.15 -9.42
C LYS A 39 12.26 19.24 -8.36
N ALA A 40 11.00 19.55 -8.09
CA ALA A 40 10.58 20.62 -7.19
C ALA A 40 9.74 20.14 -6.01
N GLU A 41 8.97 19.07 -6.19
CA GLU A 41 8.04 18.55 -5.18
C GLU A 41 8.22 17.06 -4.94
N THR A 42 7.85 16.60 -3.75
CA THR A 42 7.74 15.17 -3.42
C THR A 42 6.26 14.86 -3.25
N ARG A 43 5.74 13.94 -4.07
CA ARG A 43 4.34 13.49 -4.00
C ARG A 43 4.29 12.03 -3.62
N TYR A 44 3.31 11.63 -2.83
CA TYR A 44 3.12 10.21 -2.52
C TYR A 44 2.39 9.49 -3.65
N GLY A 45 2.69 8.21 -3.83
CA GLY A 45 2.03 7.38 -4.83
C GLY A 45 2.19 5.89 -4.56
N CYS A 46 1.37 5.09 -5.24
CA CYS A 46 1.33 3.64 -5.08
C CYS A 46 2.13 2.94 -6.17
N VAL A 47 3.30 2.39 -5.82
CA VAL A 47 4.18 1.71 -6.78
C VAL A 47 3.86 0.21 -6.98
N ALA A 48 2.70 -0.25 -6.51
CA ALA A 48 2.25 -1.64 -6.66
C ALA A 48 2.01 -2.06 -8.13
N ASN A 49 1.97 -1.10 -9.06
CA ASN A 49 1.86 -1.37 -10.50
C ASN A 49 3.24 -1.55 -11.17
N ILE A 50 4.34 -1.24 -10.48
CA ILE A 50 5.70 -1.48 -10.99
C ILE A 50 6.04 -2.94 -10.75
N LYS A 51 6.21 -3.71 -11.84
CA LYS A 51 6.48 -5.16 -11.78
C LYS A 51 7.60 -5.53 -10.81
N VAL A 52 8.74 -4.85 -10.89
CA VAL A 52 9.94 -5.09 -10.06
C VAL A 52 9.65 -4.99 -8.56
N TYR A 53 8.73 -4.10 -8.15
CA TYR A 53 8.33 -3.96 -6.76
C TYR A 53 7.22 -4.94 -6.41
N ASN A 54 6.25 -5.14 -7.30
CA ASN A 54 5.15 -6.07 -7.08
C ASN A 54 5.59 -7.54 -6.98
N SER A 55 6.63 -7.94 -7.72
CA SER A 55 7.23 -9.29 -7.64
C SER A 55 8.13 -9.47 -6.42
N LEU A 56 8.39 -8.41 -5.63
CA LEU A 56 9.29 -8.42 -4.48
C LEU A 56 10.73 -8.84 -4.82
N GLU A 57 11.11 -8.81 -6.09
CA GLU A 57 12.50 -9.01 -6.55
C GLU A 57 13.43 -7.93 -6.00
N ARG A 58 12.91 -6.73 -5.72
CA ARG A 58 13.62 -5.65 -5.04
C ARG A 58 12.80 -5.08 -3.90
N GLN A 59 13.49 -4.74 -2.82
CA GLN A 59 12.92 -3.96 -1.73
C GLN A 59 12.40 -2.63 -2.27
N VAL A 60 11.23 -2.22 -1.77
CA VAL A 60 10.63 -0.95 -2.12
C VAL A 60 11.26 0.14 -1.26
N PRO A 61 12.05 1.07 -1.84
CA PRO A 61 12.64 2.14 -1.06
C PRO A 61 11.57 3.16 -0.64
N PRO A 62 11.74 3.86 0.49
CA PRO A 62 10.74 4.81 0.99
C PRO A 62 10.55 6.02 0.07
N VAL A 63 11.59 6.39 -0.69
CA VAL A 63 11.58 7.50 -1.65
C VAL A 63 12.19 7.05 -2.98
N ILE A 64 11.54 7.37 -4.10
CA ILE A 64 11.98 7.02 -5.46
C ILE A 64 12.04 8.27 -6.34
N PRO A 65 13.11 8.49 -7.11
CA PRO A 65 13.16 9.55 -8.11
C PRO A 65 12.12 9.34 -9.21
N VAL A 66 11.45 10.40 -9.65
CA VAL A 66 10.44 10.31 -10.72
C VAL A 66 11.00 9.72 -12.02
N PHE A 67 12.27 9.99 -12.33
CA PHE A 67 12.95 9.43 -13.50
C PHE A 67 13.04 7.90 -13.47
N ASP A 68 13.28 7.30 -12.30
CA ASP A 68 13.32 5.84 -12.15
C ASP A 68 11.95 5.20 -12.33
N VAL A 69 10.89 5.91 -11.91
CA VAL A 69 9.52 5.49 -12.15
C VAL A 69 9.22 5.52 -13.66
N ILE A 70 9.45 6.68 -14.31
CA ILE A 70 9.20 6.85 -15.75
C ILE A 70 9.97 5.82 -16.59
N LYS A 71 11.24 5.55 -16.24
CA LYS A 71 12.05 4.56 -16.96
C LYS A 71 11.45 3.15 -16.92
N ARG A 72 10.68 2.80 -15.89
CA ARG A 72 10.13 1.45 -15.70
C ARG A 72 8.71 1.28 -16.23
N ILE A 73 7.87 2.32 -16.12
CA ILE A 73 6.44 2.23 -16.44
C ILE A 73 5.94 3.29 -17.43
N GLY A 74 6.82 4.20 -17.89
CA GLY A 74 6.45 5.31 -18.75
C GLY A 74 5.69 6.43 -18.03
N LEU A 75 5.25 7.42 -18.80
CA LEU A 75 4.48 8.57 -18.30
C LEU A 75 3.06 8.17 -17.89
N GLU A 76 2.40 7.30 -18.66
CA GLU A 76 1.04 6.80 -18.34
C GLU A 76 1.04 6.02 -17.01
N GLY A 77 2.06 5.20 -16.77
CA GLY A 77 2.20 4.49 -15.51
C GLY A 77 2.43 5.43 -14.32
N LEU A 78 3.15 6.55 -14.54
CA LEU A 78 3.37 7.56 -13.51
C LEU A 78 2.04 8.23 -13.10
N GLU A 79 1.20 8.60 -14.06
CA GLU A 79 -0.12 9.17 -13.76
C GLU A 79 -0.98 8.21 -12.93
N GLN A 80 -1.01 6.91 -13.29
CA GLN A 80 -1.72 5.90 -12.51
C GLN A 80 -1.18 5.76 -11.08
N THR A 81 0.13 5.88 -10.91
CA THR A 81 0.80 5.82 -9.61
C THR A 81 0.43 7.00 -8.73
N LEU A 82 0.31 8.20 -9.33
CA LEU A 82 -0.07 9.44 -8.67
C LEU A 82 -1.59 9.57 -8.42
N LYS A 83 -2.42 8.80 -9.14
CA LYS A 83 -3.88 8.79 -8.95
C LYS A 83 -4.30 8.38 -7.54
N TYR A 84 -3.53 7.50 -6.90
CA TYR A 84 -3.78 7.01 -5.54
C TYR A 84 -2.74 7.59 -4.57
N ASN A 85 -2.80 8.91 -4.36
CA ASN A 85 -1.83 9.66 -3.54
C ASN A 85 -2.29 9.94 -2.10
N ASP A 86 -3.49 9.52 -1.72
CA ASP A 86 -4.05 9.78 -0.39
C ASP A 86 -3.46 8.80 0.65
N PRO A 87 -2.68 9.30 1.65
CA PRO A 87 -2.11 8.47 2.70
C PRO A 87 -3.15 7.89 3.66
N ASP A 88 -4.30 8.54 3.82
CA ASP A 88 -5.35 8.14 4.76
C ASP A 88 -6.44 7.28 4.13
N ALA A 89 -6.36 7.06 2.81
CA ALA A 89 -7.23 6.13 2.10
C ALA A 89 -7.13 4.71 2.68
N GLN A 90 -8.25 4.00 2.64
CA GLN A 90 -8.33 2.60 3.04
C GLN A 90 -7.40 1.73 2.17
N SER A 91 -6.75 0.76 2.80
CA SER A 91 -5.81 -0.11 2.09
C SER A 91 -6.47 -0.92 0.97
N CYS A 92 -5.76 -1.06 -0.16
CA CYS A 92 -6.26 -1.75 -1.35
C CYS A 92 -6.04 -3.27 -1.27
N GLY A 93 -6.54 -4.01 -2.28
CA GLY A 93 -6.36 -5.46 -2.39
C GLY A 93 -4.91 -5.93 -2.50
N LYS A 94 -3.97 -5.04 -2.86
CA LYS A 94 -2.52 -5.32 -2.92
C LYS A 94 -1.76 -4.84 -1.68
N PHE A 95 -2.46 -4.53 -0.59
CA PHE A 95 -1.83 -4.04 0.64
C PHE A 95 -0.84 -5.05 1.21
N GLN A 96 0.36 -4.56 1.52
CA GLN A 96 1.37 -5.31 2.25
C GLN A 96 1.98 -4.38 3.30
N LEU A 97 1.92 -4.80 4.56
CA LEU A 97 2.45 -4.03 5.68
C LEU A 97 3.95 -3.76 5.45
N ARG A 98 4.39 -2.52 5.70
CA ARG A 98 5.82 -2.21 5.72
C ARG A 98 6.47 -3.02 6.86
N PRO A 99 7.49 -3.85 6.59
CA PRO A 99 8.25 -4.47 7.67
C PRO A 99 8.87 -3.34 8.49
N VAL A 100 8.57 -3.32 9.79
CA VAL A 100 9.29 -2.50 10.76
C VAL A 100 10.59 -3.27 10.98
N GLU A 101 11.68 -2.81 10.36
CA GLU A 101 13.01 -3.28 10.76
C GLU A 101 13.28 -2.65 12.14
N GLU A 102 13.17 -3.48 13.19
CA GLU A 102 13.61 -3.20 14.56
C GLU A 102 15.15 -3.17 14.65
#